data_AF-A0A7S2MG88-F1
#
_entry.id   AF-A0A7S2MG88-F1
#
_cell.length_a   1.000
_cell.length_b   1.000
_cell.length_c   1.000
_cell.angle_alpha   90.00
_cell.angle_beta   90.00
_cell.angle_gamma   90.00
#
_symmetry.space_group_name_H-M   'P 1'
#
loop_
_entity.id
_entity.type
_entity.pdbx_description
1 polymer ?
#
loop_
_entity_poly.entity_id
_entity_poly.type
_entity_poly.pdbx_seq_one_letter_code
_entity_poly.pdbx_strand_id
1 'polypeptide(L)'
;LEEIVVGETTLCVQYRMPPALLEHPSRYFYDGLVVCADDSESTGPEGFPWPVDGLPLAFVDVGGGDSEVIHGDSGGRSNPTEAELVVRIVSGFLAAGDVKPGSVAVLSPYSRQVDRIRSELVERDIAHEVRVGTVDSFQGQETDAVVFSAVRSNPEGDLGFLRDPRRLCVALTRARRGLVIAGDKRTLRKCHHWAALIDSCQERGCVLDADKLQQAQEIDDELVLALELPTGPIIPARKYGAAEGPLAFVLGYDPK
;
A
#
# COMPACT_ATOMS: atom_id res chain seq x y z
N LEU A 1 -13.02 -35.79 41.73
CA LEU A 1 -13.24 -34.53 41.00
C LEU A 1 -12.46 -34.67 39.72
N GLU A 2 -13.11 -35.11 38.64
CA GLU A 2 -12.48 -35.20 37.32
C GLU A 2 -12.32 -33.77 36.78
N GLU A 3 -11.08 -33.39 36.46
CA GLU A 3 -10.77 -32.16 35.75
C GLU A 3 -11.39 -32.25 34.36
N ILE A 4 -12.46 -31.47 34.14
CA ILE A 4 -12.98 -31.25 32.80
C ILE A 4 -11.99 -30.33 32.09
N VAL A 5 -11.06 -30.93 31.33
CA VAL A 5 -10.27 -30.21 30.34
C VAL A 5 -11.20 -29.85 29.18
N VAL A 6 -11.72 -28.62 29.19
CA VAL A 6 -12.41 -28.07 28.03
C VAL A 6 -11.34 -27.86 26.95
N GLY A 7 -11.29 -28.75 25.97
CA GLY A 7 -10.42 -28.57 24.81
C GLY A 7 -10.89 -27.35 24.00
N GLU A 8 -10.03 -26.35 23.82
CA GLU A 8 -10.31 -25.24 22.92
C GLU A 8 -10.23 -25.72 21.47
N THR A 9 -11.39 -25.77 20.79
CA THR A 9 -11.42 -26.07 19.36
C THR A 9 -10.92 -24.86 18.57
N THR A 10 -9.72 -24.96 18.01
CA THR A 10 -9.16 -23.91 17.13
C THR A 10 -9.69 -24.07 15.71
N LEU A 11 -10.24 -22.99 15.14
CA LEU A 11 -10.64 -22.97 13.73
C LEU A 11 -9.40 -22.73 12.86
N CYS A 12 -8.99 -23.74 12.11
CA CYS A 12 -7.77 -23.71 11.29
C CYS A 12 -8.00 -23.32 9.82
N VAL A 13 -9.24 -23.14 9.38
CA VAL A 13 -9.55 -22.82 7.97
C VAL A 13 -10.08 -21.39 7.87
N GLN A 14 -9.46 -20.58 7.02
CA GLN A 14 -9.88 -19.20 6.74
C GLN A 14 -10.35 -19.03 5.28
N TYR A 15 -11.32 -18.14 5.07
CA TYR A 15 -12.00 -17.94 3.77
C TYR A 15 -11.86 -16.50 3.23
N ARG A 16 -11.01 -15.67 3.87
CA ARG A 16 -10.97 -14.22 3.67
C ARG A 16 -9.93 -13.80 2.64
N MET A 17 -8.68 -14.17 2.88
CA MET A 17 -7.51 -13.62 2.21
C MET A 17 -6.79 -14.70 1.39
N PRO A 18 -6.12 -14.35 0.28
CA PRO A 18 -5.39 -15.31 -0.52
C PRO A 18 -4.20 -15.91 0.26
N PRO A 19 -3.71 -17.10 -0.12
CA PRO A 19 -2.56 -17.75 0.51
C PRO A 19 -1.34 -16.82 0.64
N ALA A 20 -1.09 -16.02 -0.38
CA ALA A 20 0.01 -15.06 -0.41
C ALA A 20 -0.05 -14.03 0.73
N LEU A 21 -1.24 -13.60 1.16
CA LEU A 21 -1.36 -12.71 2.32
C LEU A 21 -1.32 -13.48 3.65
N LEU A 22 -1.84 -14.72 3.67
CA LEU A 22 -1.93 -15.53 4.89
C LEU A 22 -0.58 -16.09 5.35
N GLU A 23 0.35 -16.30 4.42
CA GLU A 23 1.61 -17.03 4.64
C GLU A 23 2.36 -16.57 5.90
N HIS A 24 2.67 -15.27 6.02
CA HIS A 24 3.37 -14.74 7.18
C HIS A 24 2.51 -14.80 8.46
N PRO A 25 1.27 -14.29 8.49
CA PRO A 25 0.43 -14.39 9.68
C PRO A 25 0.25 -15.82 10.21
N SER A 26 -0.03 -16.79 9.32
CA SER A 26 -0.21 -18.19 9.71
C SER A 26 1.06 -18.75 10.33
N ARG A 27 2.20 -18.62 9.64
CA ARG A 27 3.49 -19.12 10.12
C ARG A 27 3.94 -18.45 11.43
N TYR A 28 3.71 -17.16 11.58
CA TYR A 28 4.27 -16.38 12.69
C TYR A 28 3.37 -16.34 13.94
N PHE A 29 2.05 -16.21 13.77
CA PHE A 29 1.11 -16.08 14.91
C PHE A 29 0.35 -17.36 15.23
N TYR A 30 0.32 -18.33 14.31
CA TYR A 30 -0.50 -19.53 14.43
C TYR A 30 0.28 -20.83 14.15
N ASP A 31 1.62 -20.80 14.23
CA ASP A 31 2.49 -21.97 14.01
C ASP A 31 2.26 -22.70 12.68
N GLY A 32 1.78 -21.98 11.66
CA GLY A 32 1.43 -22.54 10.34
C GLY A 32 0.14 -23.37 10.32
N LEU A 33 -0.64 -23.36 11.40
CA LEU A 33 -1.86 -24.18 11.52
C LEU A 33 -3.05 -23.62 10.75
N VAL A 34 -3.06 -22.32 10.44
CA VAL A 34 -4.17 -21.69 9.70
C VAL A 34 -3.93 -21.81 8.20
N VAL A 35 -4.89 -22.37 7.47
CA VAL A 35 -4.84 -22.62 6.02
C VAL A 35 -5.99 -21.93 5.30
N CYS A 36 -5.81 -21.62 4.02
CA CYS A 36 -6.89 -21.10 3.18
C CYS A 36 -7.85 -22.22 2.77
N ALA A 37 -9.14 -21.91 2.74
CA ALA A 37 -10.13 -22.76 2.10
C ALA A 37 -10.01 -22.76 0.57
N ASP A 38 -9.50 -21.66 0.01
CA ASP A 38 -9.27 -21.43 -1.42
C ASP A 38 -7.79 -21.08 -1.60
N ASP A 39 -7.09 -21.85 -2.43
CA ASP A 39 -5.66 -21.71 -2.72
C ASP A 39 -5.38 -20.94 -4.02
N SER A 40 -6.40 -20.31 -4.61
CA SER A 40 -6.25 -19.50 -5.82
C SER A 40 -5.28 -18.34 -5.64
N GLU A 41 -4.51 -18.09 -6.70
CA GLU A 41 -3.63 -16.93 -6.78
C GLU A 41 -4.47 -15.64 -6.92
N SER A 42 -3.96 -14.56 -6.32
CA SER A 42 -4.57 -13.24 -6.42
C SER A 42 -3.55 -12.26 -6.96
N THR A 43 -3.89 -11.56 -8.03
CA THR A 43 -3.05 -10.54 -8.65
C THR A 43 -3.04 -9.22 -7.88
N GLY A 44 -3.82 -9.12 -6.80
CA GLY A 44 -4.06 -7.87 -6.09
C GLY A 44 -5.02 -6.94 -6.82
N PRO A 45 -5.51 -5.89 -6.14
CA PRO A 45 -6.30 -4.84 -6.77
C PRO A 45 -5.45 -3.96 -7.70
N GLU A 46 -6.02 -3.55 -8.82
CA GLU A 46 -5.38 -2.60 -9.77
C GLU A 46 -5.16 -1.22 -9.13
N GLY A 47 -4.28 -0.40 -9.72
CA GLY A 47 -3.99 0.95 -9.21
C GLY A 47 -2.84 1.04 -8.22
N PHE A 48 -2.13 -0.07 -7.99
CA PHE A 48 -0.85 -0.10 -7.29
C PHE A 48 0.15 -1.01 -8.03
N PRO A 49 1.42 -0.59 -8.22
CA PRO A 49 2.42 -1.39 -8.90
C PRO A 49 2.96 -2.47 -7.95
N TRP A 50 2.26 -3.61 -7.89
CA TRP A 50 2.68 -4.74 -7.08
C TRP A 50 4.08 -5.22 -7.51
N PRO A 51 5.02 -5.40 -6.56
CA PRO A 51 6.41 -5.73 -6.89
C PRO A 51 6.59 -7.14 -7.47
N VAL A 52 5.64 -8.05 -7.18
CA VAL A 52 5.69 -9.46 -7.54
C VAL A 52 4.30 -9.92 -7.96
N ASP A 53 4.21 -10.51 -9.15
CA ASP A 53 2.95 -11.07 -9.67
C ASP A 53 2.41 -12.17 -8.75
N GLY A 54 1.10 -12.18 -8.52
CA GLY A 54 0.45 -13.14 -7.62
C GLY A 54 0.70 -12.91 -6.12
N LEU A 55 1.45 -11.87 -5.76
CA LEU A 55 1.74 -11.48 -4.38
C LEU A 55 1.20 -10.07 -4.09
N PRO A 56 -0.04 -9.95 -3.61
CA PRO A 56 -0.67 -8.66 -3.38
C PRO A 56 -0.30 -8.06 -2.01
N LEU A 57 0.98 -8.18 -1.65
CA LEU A 57 1.59 -7.63 -0.45
C LEU A 57 2.71 -6.70 -0.87
N ALA A 58 2.80 -5.51 -0.27
CA ALA A 58 3.96 -4.65 -0.43
C ALA A 58 4.32 -3.98 0.89
N PHE A 59 5.62 -3.97 1.22
CA PHE A 59 6.18 -3.09 2.25
C PHE A 59 6.91 -1.94 1.54
N VAL A 60 6.39 -0.73 1.65
CA VAL A 60 7.00 0.48 1.11
C VAL A 60 7.84 1.13 2.21
N ASP A 61 9.16 1.02 2.06
CA ASP A 61 10.12 1.65 2.96
C ASP A 61 10.16 3.15 2.69
N VAL A 62 9.69 3.92 3.67
CA VAL A 62 9.62 5.39 3.60
C VAL A 62 10.91 6.04 4.09
N GLY A 63 11.82 5.25 4.69
CA GLY A 63 13.13 5.72 5.15
C GLY A 63 13.05 6.96 6.06
N GLY A 64 14.07 7.81 5.97
CA GLY A 64 14.09 9.13 6.60
C GLY A 64 14.51 9.14 8.07
N GLY A 65 14.15 8.13 8.87
CA GLY A 65 14.73 7.87 10.19
C GLY A 65 14.51 8.94 11.27
N ASP A 66 13.88 10.05 10.95
CA ASP A 66 13.48 11.15 11.83
C ASP A 66 12.37 11.98 11.16
N SER A 67 11.43 11.29 10.50
CA SER A 67 10.32 11.92 9.76
C SER A 67 9.02 12.00 10.56
N GLU A 68 9.00 11.46 11.78
CA GLU A 68 7.84 11.55 12.66
C GLU A 68 7.73 12.93 13.35
N VAL A 69 6.50 13.44 13.46
CA VAL A 69 6.16 14.68 14.15
C VAL A 69 5.47 14.36 15.46
N ILE A 70 5.91 15.01 16.54
CA ILE A 70 5.35 14.89 17.89
C ILE A 70 4.36 16.02 18.14
N HIS A 71 3.15 15.68 18.58
CA HIS A 71 2.04 16.61 18.80
C HIS A 71 1.73 16.77 20.28
N GLY A 72 1.98 17.98 20.78
CA GLY A 72 1.65 18.40 22.15
C GLY A 72 2.32 17.56 23.24
N ASP A 73 2.00 17.89 24.49
CA ASP A 73 2.65 17.27 25.65
C ASP A 73 2.23 15.80 25.86
N SER A 74 1.08 15.40 25.31
CA SER A 74 0.59 14.02 25.38
C SER A 74 1.30 13.07 24.40
N GLY A 75 2.18 13.58 23.53
CA GLY A 75 3.08 12.76 22.71
C GLY A 75 2.41 12.07 21.52
N GLY A 76 1.32 12.63 20.98
CA GLY A 76 0.70 12.13 19.74
C GLY A 76 1.71 12.12 18.58
N ARG A 77 1.60 11.17 17.65
CA ARG A 77 2.55 11.02 16.54
C ARG A 77 1.85 11.03 15.19
N SER A 78 2.46 11.69 14.22
CA SER A 78 2.09 11.61 12.80
C SER A 78 3.36 11.56 11.95
N ASN A 79 3.27 11.06 10.74
CA ASN A 79 4.35 11.08 9.76
C ASN A 79 3.80 11.68 8.46
N PRO A 80 4.16 12.95 8.15
CA PRO A 80 3.70 13.63 6.94
C PRO A 80 4.04 12.90 5.65
N THR A 81 5.25 12.36 5.55
CA THR A 81 5.73 11.65 4.36
C THR A 81 4.96 10.35 4.15
N GLU A 82 4.71 9.58 5.21
CA GLU A 82 3.84 8.41 5.11
C GLU A 82 2.40 8.78 4.75
N ALA A 83 1.85 9.87 5.31
CA ALA A 83 0.48 10.28 5.04
C ALA A 83 0.27 10.59 3.55
N GLU A 84 1.17 11.37 2.96
CA GLU A 84 1.12 11.72 1.54
C GLU A 84 1.22 10.48 0.64
N LEU A 85 2.17 9.58 0.94
CA LEU A 85 2.33 8.31 0.23
C LEU A 85 1.06 7.46 0.31
N VAL A 86 0.48 7.33 1.50
CA VAL A 86 -0.72 6.52 1.75
C VAL A 86 -1.91 7.08 0.98
N VAL A 87 -2.10 8.40 1.00
CA VAL A 87 -3.16 9.06 0.23
C VAL A 87 -2.98 8.82 -1.26
N ARG A 88 -1.74 8.90 -1.78
CA ARG A 88 -1.45 8.62 -3.18
C ARG A 88 -1.78 7.17 -3.57
N ILE A 89 -1.39 6.20 -2.76
CA ILE A 89 -1.71 4.77 -3.00
C ILE A 89 -3.23 4.56 -3.02
N VAL A 90 -3.95 5.15 -2.06
CA VAL A 90 -5.42 5.07 -2.00
C VAL A 90 -6.06 5.70 -3.22
N SER A 91 -5.58 6.87 -3.67
CA SER A 91 -6.06 7.49 -4.91
C SER A 91 -5.84 6.57 -6.12
N GLY A 92 -4.69 5.89 -6.21
CA GLY A 92 -4.42 4.91 -7.26
C GLY A 92 -5.44 3.77 -7.29
N PHE A 93 -5.74 3.17 -6.13
CA PHE A 93 -6.76 2.13 -6.01
C PHE A 93 -8.15 2.60 -6.45
N LEU A 94 -8.56 3.82 -6.05
CA LEU A 94 -9.87 4.36 -6.42
C LEU A 94 -9.94 4.71 -7.92
N ALA A 95 -8.88 5.30 -8.47
CA ALA A 95 -8.81 5.69 -9.88
C ALA A 95 -8.87 4.49 -10.84
N ALA A 96 -8.28 3.35 -10.46
CA ALA A 96 -8.36 2.13 -11.26
C ALA A 96 -9.77 1.53 -11.29
N GLY A 97 -10.61 1.79 -10.29
CA GLY A 97 -12.02 1.38 -10.26
C GLY A 97 -12.28 -0.13 -10.03
N ASP A 98 -11.23 -0.94 -9.92
CA ASP A 98 -11.31 -2.38 -9.61
C ASP A 98 -11.77 -2.64 -8.16
N VAL A 99 -11.46 -1.73 -7.23
CA VAL A 99 -12.01 -1.76 -5.86
C VAL A 99 -13.14 -0.76 -5.69
N LYS A 100 -14.25 -1.21 -5.11
CA LYS A 100 -15.41 -0.35 -4.89
C LYS A 100 -15.10 0.74 -3.85
N PRO A 101 -15.68 1.95 -4.00
CA PRO A 101 -15.70 2.93 -2.93
C PRO A 101 -16.21 2.31 -1.61
N GLY A 102 -15.57 2.64 -0.51
CA GLY A 102 -15.80 2.05 0.81
C GLY A 102 -15.15 0.67 1.01
N SER A 103 -14.51 0.08 -0.02
CA SER A 103 -13.76 -1.18 0.07
C SER A 103 -12.24 -0.96 0.10
N VAL A 104 -11.80 0.28 0.31
CA VAL A 104 -10.42 0.64 0.67
C VAL A 104 -10.41 1.12 2.12
N ALA A 105 -9.45 0.62 2.90
CA ALA A 105 -9.23 1.09 4.27
C ALA A 105 -7.80 1.56 4.50
N VAL A 106 -7.66 2.61 5.30
CA VAL A 106 -6.39 3.07 5.82
C VAL A 106 -6.35 2.87 7.32
N LEU A 107 -5.32 2.16 7.79
CA LEU A 107 -5.11 1.83 9.20
C LEU A 107 -3.84 2.49 9.72
N SER A 108 -3.90 3.04 10.92
CA SER A 108 -2.71 3.53 11.62
C SER A 108 -2.83 3.35 13.15
N PRO A 109 -1.74 3.10 13.90
CA PRO A 109 -1.84 3.01 15.36
C PRO A 109 -2.04 4.36 16.04
N TYR A 110 -1.89 5.48 15.33
CA TYR A 110 -1.88 6.82 15.92
C TYR A 110 -3.05 7.67 15.42
N SER A 111 -3.86 8.21 16.34
CA SER A 111 -5.01 9.06 15.99
C SER A 111 -4.61 10.33 15.24
N ARG A 112 -3.47 10.95 15.59
CA ARG A 112 -2.95 12.12 14.88
C ARG A 112 -2.61 11.82 13.42
N GLN A 113 -2.13 10.61 13.11
CA GLN A 113 -1.93 10.19 11.73
C GLN A 113 -3.27 9.97 11.01
N VAL A 114 -4.23 9.32 11.68
CA VAL A 114 -5.58 9.13 11.15
C VAL A 114 -6.23 10.47 10.79
N ASP A 115 -6.16 11.46 11.69
CA ASP A 115 -6.71 12.80 11.46
C ASP A 115 -6.02 13.48 10.27
N ARG A 116 -4.69 13.39 10.18
CA ARG A 116 -3.92 13.94 9.07
C ARG A 116 -4.34 13.34 7.73
N ILE A 117 -4.38 12.01 7.64
CA ILE A 117 -4.76 11.31 6.40
C ILE A 117 -6.19 11.68 6.00
N ARG A 118 -7.12 11.78 6.97
CA ARG A 118 -8.48 12.24 6.68
C ARG A 118 -8.51 13.65 6.10
N SER A 119 -7.75 14.59 6.67
CA SER A 119 -7.64 15.95 6.14
C SER A 119 -7.13 15.96 4.70
N GLU A 120 -6.06 15.22 4.40
CA GLU A 120 -5.49 15.13 3.04
C GLU A 120 -6.47 14.46 2.04
N LEU A 121 -7.25 13.47 2.48
CA LEU A 121 -8.30 12.86 1.63
C LEU A 121 -9.49 13.80 1.39
N VAL A 122 -9.81 14.69 2.33
CA VAL A 122 -10.87 15.71 2.17
C VAL A 122 -10.43 16.76 1.15
N GLU A 123 -9.17 17.18 1.19
CA GLU A 123 -8.61 18.12 0.21
C GLU A 123 -8.66 17.56 -1.22
N ARG A 124 -8.65 16.22 -1.37
CA ARG A 124 -8.78 15.51 -2.65
C ARG A 124 -10.21 15.10 -3.00
N ASP A 125 -11.20 15.45 -2.18
CA ASP A 125 -12.62 15.07 -2.33
C ASP A 125 -12.91 13.56 -2.40
N ILE A 126 -12.04 12.73 -1.81
CA ILE A 126 -12.18 11.24 -1.82
C ILE A 126 -12.35 10.64 -0.42
N ALA A 127 -12.40 11.48 0.63
CA ALA A 127 -12.55 11.01 2.01
C ALA A 127 -13.82 10.16 2.24
N HIS A 128 -14.88 10.40 1.48
CA HIS A 128 -16.14 9.68 1.58
C HIS A 128 -16.08 8.26 0.98
N GLU A 129 -15.03 7.95 0.22
CA GLU A 129 -14.82 6.65 -0.44
C GLU A 129 -13.88 5.73 0.35
N VAL A 130 -13.28 6.21 1.43
CA VAL A 130 -12.18 5.51 2.14
C VAL A 130 -12.50 5.40 3.61
N ARG A 131 -12.37 4.19 4.17
CA ARG A 131 -12.48 4.00 5.62
C ARG A 131 -11.13 4.25 6.28
N VAL A 132 -10.99 5.33 7.04
CA VAL A 132 -9.76 5.65 7.78
C VAL A 132 -9.98 5.46 9.27
N GLY A 133 -9.12 4.71 9.95
CA GLY A 133 -9.27 4.46 11.37
C GLY A 133 -8.01 3.92 12.06
N THR A 134 -8.10 3.76 13.37
CA THR A 134 -7.06 3.08 14.13
C THR A 134 -7.20 1.57 14.01
N VAL A 135 -6.11 0.83 14.25
CA VAL A 135 -6.12 -0.65 14.27
C VAL A 135 -7.22 -1.17 15.20
N ASP A 136 -7.32 -0.60 16.41
CA ASP A 136 -8.31 -1.02 17.41
C ASP A 136 -9.76 -0.73 16.95
N SER A 137 -9.99 0.34 16.19
CA SER A 137 -11.32 0.69 15.66
C SER A 137 -11.81 -0.22 14.51
N PHE A 138 -10.92 -1.05 13.95
CA PHE A 138 -11.18 -1.89 12.78
C PHE A 138 -11.38 -3.38 13.11
N GLN A 139 -11.56 -3.71 14.40
CA GLN A 139 -11.75 -5.09 14.81
C GLN A 139 -13.05 -5.67 14.22
N GLY A 140 -12.94 -6.84 13.58
CA GLY A 140 -14.09 -7.56 13.01
C GLY A 140 -14.56 -7.04 11.64
N GLN A 141 -13.96 -5.98 11.11
CA GLN A 141 -14.21 -5.51 9.75
C GLN A 141 -13.13 -6.02 8.79
N GLU A 142 -13.51 -6.26 7.54
CA GLU A 142 -12.61 -6.63 6.45
C GLU A 142 -12.83 -5.68 5.27
N THR A 143 -11.86 -5.62 4.37
CA THR A 143 -11.93 -4.76 3.18
C THR A 143 -11.08 -5.33 2.06
N ASP A 144 -11.34 -4.91 0.83
CA ASP A 144 -10.64 -5.43 -0.34
C ASP A 144 -9.18 -4.98 -0.37
N ALA A 145 -8.92 -3.68 -0.21
CA ALA A 145 -7.57 -3.12 -0.13
C ALA A 145 -7.31 -2.46 1.23
N VAL A 146 -6.19 -2.78 1.87
CA VAL A 146 -5.73 -2.12 3.10
C VAL A 146 -4.41 -1.42 2.85
N VAL A 147 -4.31 -0.17 3.27
CA VAL A 147 -3.05 0.56 3.39
C VAL A 147 -2.77 0.83 4.87
N PHE A 148 -1.65 0.35 5.38
CA PHE A 148 -1.24 0.54 6.78
C PHE A 148 -0.12 1.57 6.88
N SER A 149 -0.29 2.60 7.71
CA SER A 149 0.75 3.59 8.04
C SER A 149 1.31 3.31 9.44
N ALA A 150 2.59 2.98 9.51
CA ALA A 150 3.28 2.66 10.75
C ALA A 150 3.61 3.89 11.60
N VAL A 151 3.84 5.05 10.97
CA VAL A 151 4.16 6.35 11.56
C VAL A 151 5.58 6.44 12.13
N ARG A 152 6.03 5.44 12.87
CA ARG A 152 7.25 5.53 13.67
C ARG A 152 8.51 5.53 12.79
N SER A 153 9.29 6.60 12.93
CA SER A 153 10.52 6.88 12.20
C SER A 153 11.41 7.76 13.08
N ASN A 154 12.29 7.14 13.86
CA ASN A 154 13.17 7.82 14.83
C ASN A 154 14.53 7.10 14.99
N PRO A 155 15.60 7.82 15.38
CA PRO A 155 16.93 7.24 15.55
C PRO A 155 17.01 6.18 16.67
N GLU A 156 16.19 6.33 17.71
CA GLU A 156 16.21 5.48 18.89
C GLU A 156 15.64 4.08 18.63
N GLY A 157 14.86 3.90 17.55
CA GLY A 157 14.19 2.64 17.29
C GLY A 157 13.03 2.38 18.24
N ASP A 158 12.38 3.43 18.73
CA ASP A 158 11.17 3.29 19.52
C ASP A 158 9.95 3.13 18.61
N LEU A 159 9.17 2.10 18.92
CA LEU A 159 7.97 1.70 18.18
C LEU A 159 6.68 2.04 18.92
N GLY A 160 6.72 2.31 20.24
CA GLY A 160 5.51 2.58 21.02
C GLY A 160 4.41 1.54 20.79
N PHE A 161 3.25 1.97 20.27
CA PHE A 161 2.07 1.12 20.05
C PHE A 161 2.26 0.00 19.03
N LEU A 162 3.25 0.10 18.15
CA LEU A 162 3.56 -0.94 17.16
C LEU A 162 4.23 -2.18 17.78
N ARG A 163 4.66 -2.12 19.06
CA ARG A 163 5.29 -3.26 19.73
C ARG A 163 4.33 -4.43 19.99
N ASP A 164 3.02 -4.18 19.98
CA ASP A 164 2.02 -5.20 20.28
C ASP A 164 1.81 -6.15 19.08
N PRO A 165 2.20 -7.44 19.19
CA PRO A 165 2.02 -8.42 18.11
C PRO A 165 0.56 -8.64 17.74
N ARG A 166 -0.38 -8.45 18.68
CA ARG A 166 -1.81 -8.67 18.42
C ARG A 166 -2.35 -7.61 17.46
N ARG A 167 -1.93 -6.35 17.66
CA ARG A 167 -2.26 -5.25 16.76
C ARG A 167 -1.65 -5.43 15.37
N LEU A 168 -0.42 -5.95 15.30
CA LEU A 168 0.20 -6.32 14.03
C LEU A 168 -0.63 -7.41 13.33
N CYS A 169 -0.96 -8.51 14.01
CA CYS A 169 -1.79 -9.57 13.46
C CYS A 169 -3.15 -9.06 12.96
N VAL A 170 -3.81 -8.18 13.72
CA VAL A 170 -5.06 -7.54 13.27
C VAL A 170 -4.84 -6.78 11.98
N ALA A 171 -3.83 -5.90 11.90
CA ALA A 171 -3.53 -5.10 10.72
C ALA A 171 -3.26 -5.96 9.48
N LEU A 172 -2.48 -7.03 9.62
CA LEU A 172 -2.13 -7.94 8.52
C LEU A 172 -3.33 -8.75 8.01
N THR A 173 -4.34 -9.00 8.85
CA THR A 173 -5.47 -9.90 8.53
C THR A 173 -6.76 -9.16 8.15
N ARG A 174 -6.69 -7.83 7.91
CA ARG A 174 -7.84 -7.02 7.47
C ARG A 174 -8.08 -7.04 5.96
N ALA A 175 -7.02 -7.26 5.17
CA ALA A 175 -7.07 -7.22 3.71
C ALA A 175 -7.62 -8.52 3.11
N ARG A 176 -8.52 -8.41 2.13
CA ARG A 176 -9.04 -9.54 1.34
C ARG A 176 -8.32 -9.72 0.02
N ARG A 177 -7.97 -8.62 -0.67
CA ARG A 177 -7.35 -8.66 -2.00
C ARG A 177 -5.93 -8.12 -2.00
N GLY A 178 -5.63 -7.07 -1.24
CA GLY A 178 -4.28 -6.51 -1.21
C GLY A 178 -3.93 -5.72 0.06
N LEU A 179 -2.67 -5.79 0.46
CA LEU A 179 -2.13 -5.12 1.64
C LEU A 179 -0.85 -4.34 1.28
N VAL A 180 -0.87 -3.03 1.51
CA VAL A 180 0.31 -2.17 1.43
C VAL A 180 0.66 -1.65 2.81
N ILE A 181 1.92 -1.76 3.21
CA ILE A 181 2.44 -1.30 4.50
C ILE A 181 3.46 -0.20 4.22
N ALA A 182 3.20 1.02 4.69
CA ALA A 182 4.14 2.12 4.66
C ALA A 182 4.80 2.27 6.04
N GLY A 183 6.13 2.37 6.07
CA GLY A 183 6.86 2.65 7.31
C GLY A 183 8.36 2.76 7.14
N ASP A 184 9.04 3.25 8.18
CA ASP A 184 10.51 3.26 8.24
C ASP A 184 11.03 1.89 8.69
N LYS A 185 11.61 1.14 7.75
CA LYS A 185 12.22 -0.16 8.02
C LYS A 185 13.28 -0.10 9.13
N ARG A 186 14.08 0.96 9.19
CA ARG A 186 15.18 1.10 10.16
C ARG A 186 14.66 1.13 11.58
N THR A 187 13.60 1.91 11.81
CA THR A 187 12.92 2.00 13.11
C THR A 187 12.19 0.69 13.41
N LEU A 188 11.38 0.19 12.49
CA LEU A 188 10.51 -0.97 12.71
C LEU A 188 11.29 -2.26 13.02
N ARG A 189 12.44 -2.49 12.39
CA ARG A 189 13.28 -3.68 12.64
C ARG A 189 13.80 -3.81 14.07
N LYS A 190 13.66 -2.76 14.90
CA LYS A 190 14.05 -2.79 16.32
C LYS A 190 13.05 -3.56 17.19
N CYS A 191 11.90 -3.95 16.63
CA CYS A 191 10.99 -4.92 17.22
C CYS A 191 11.05 -6.25 16.47
N HIS A 192 11.20 -7.36 17.19
CA HIS A 192 11.35 -8.68 16.59
C HIS A 192 10.14 -9.12 15.73
N HIS A 193 8.92 -8.73 16.09
CA HIS A 193 7.71 -9.01 15.30
C HIS A 193 7.77 -8.33 13.92
N TRP A 194 8.14 -7.05 13.90
CA TRP A 194 8.28 -6.28 12.67
C TRP A 194 9.50 -6.72 11.86
N ALA A 195 10.62 -7.04 12.52
CA ALA A 195 11.78 -7.61 11.86
C ALA A 195 11.41 -8.90 11.10
N ALA A 196 10.69 -9.82 11.75
CA ALA A 196 10.25 -11.07 11.11
C ALA A 196 9.32 -10.83 9.91
N LEU A 197 8.39 -9.86 10.00
CA LEU A 197 7.54 -9.48 8.87
C LEU A 197 8.36 -8.90 7.72
N ILE A 198 9.27 -7.95 8.02
CA ILE A 198 10.10 -7.30 7.02
C ILE A 198 11.03 -8.32 6.36
N ASP A 199 11.64 -9.23 7.13
CA ASP A 199 12.48 -10.31 6.60
C ASP A 199 11.65 -11.20 5.64
N SER A 200 10.42 -11.57 6.02
CA SER A 200 9.50 -12.30 5.15
C SER A 200 9.17 -11.52 3.87
N CYS A 201 8.92 -10.21 3.94
CA CYS A 201 8.70 -9.40 2.75
C CYS A 201 9.95 -9.32 1.86
N GLN A 202 11.14 -9.22 2.45
CA GLN A 202 12.41 -9.20 1.70
C GLN A 202 12.69 -10.53 1.00
N GLU A 203 12.48 -11.65 1.69
CA GLU A 203 12.61 -13.00 1.13
C GLU A 203 11.67 -13.21 -0.06
N ARG A 204 10.47 -12.63 0.01
CA ARG A 204 9.43 -12.72 -1.02
C ARG A 204 9.52 -11.62 -2.09
N GLY A 205 10.56 -10.77 -2.03
CA GLY A 205 10.80 -9.72 -3.01
C GLY A 205 9.82 -8.55 -3.00
N CYS A 206 8.97 -8.42 -1.98
CA CYS A 206 7.88 -7.44 -1.95
C CYS A 206 8.18 -6.18 -1.12
N VAL A 207 9.45 -5.79 -1.04
CA VAL A 207 9.87 -4.52 -0.43
C VAL A 207 10.16 -3.50 -1.52
N LEU A 208 9.49 -2.36 -1.45
CA LEU A 208 9.65 -1.22 -2.34
C LEU A 208 10.30 -0.06 -1.59
N ASP A 209 11.03 0.78 -2.31
CA ASP A 209 11.55 2.05 -1.81
C ASP A 209 10.58 3.17 -2.22
N ALA A 210 10.20 4.04 -1.29
CA ALA A 210 9.22 5.09 -1.55
C ALA A 210 9.66 6.06 -2.66
N ASP A 211 10.97 6.37 -2.77
CA ASP A 211 11.49 7.29 -3.77
C ASP A 211 11.41 6.66 -5.17
N LYS A 212 11.67 5.35 -5.27
CA LYS A 212 11.53 4.61 -6.53
C LYS A 212 10.08 4.51 -6.98
N LEU A 213 9.16 4.35 -6.02
CA LEU A 213 7.73 4.31 -6.30
C LEU A 213 7.23 5.67 -6.82
N GLN A 214 7.73 6.78 -6.27
CA GLN A 214 7.43 8.13 -6.76
C GLN A 214 7.90 8.31 -8.21
N GLN A 215 9.15 7.97 -8.50
CA GLN A 215 9.72 8.13 -9.85
C GLN A 215 9.00 7.29 -10.90
N ALA A 216 8.59 6.06 -10.56
CA ALA A 216 7.86 5.21 -11.50
C ALA A 216 6.49 5.82 -11.87
N GLN A 217 5.80 6.43 -10.91
CA GLN A 217 4.49 7.05 -11.13
C GLN A 217 4.58 8.39 -11.86
N GLU A 218 5.59 9.21 -11.59
CA GLU A 218 5.83 10.47 -12.32
C GLU A 218 6.07 10.22 -13.82
N ILE A 219 6.79 9.14 -14.15
CA ILE A 219 7.03 8.75 -15.54
C ILE A 219 5.72 8.31 -16.21
N ASP A 220 4.87 7.54 -15.52
CA ASP A 220 3.58 7.11 -16.06
C ASP A 220 2.66 8.31 -16.31
N ASP A 221 2.57 9.26 -15.36
CA ASP A 221 1.79 10.49 -15.52
C ASP A 221 2.33 11.35 -16.67
N GLU A 222 3.66 11.52 -16.79
CA GLU A 222 4.29 12.26 -17.90
C GLU A 222 4.01 11.59 -19.26
N LEU A 223 4.05 10.25 -19.33
CA LEU A 223 3.73 9.49 -20.54
C LEU A 223 2.25 9.61 -20.92
N VAL A 224 1.33 9.56 -19.95
CA VAL A 224 -0.10 9.79 -20.17
C VAL A 224 -0.34 11.21 -20.69
N LEU A 225 0.24 12.24 -20.06
CA LEU A 225 0.18 13.62 -20.53
C LEU A 225 0.78 13.78 -21.94
N ALA A 226 1.88 13.11 -22.25
CA ALA A 226 2.49 13.14 -23.58
C ALA A 226 1.63 12.46 -24.65
N LEU A 227 0.85 11.44 -24.30
CA LEU A 227 -0.12 10.78 -25.17
C LEU A 227 -1.44 11.56 -25.31
N GLU A 228 -1.78 12.39 -24.31
CA GLU A 228 -2.96 13.26 -24.30
C GLU A 228 -2.72 14.63 -24.96
N LEU A 229 -1.47 15.00 -25.26
CA LEU A 229 -1.22 16.13 -26.15
C LEU A 229 -1.91 15.88 -27.49
N PRO A 230 -2.77 16.79 -27.97
CA PRO A 230 -3.43 16.59 -29.25
C PRO A 230 -2.34 16.45 -30.30
N THR A 231 -2.24 15.26 -30.92
CA THR A 231 -1.49 15.12 -32.16
C THR A 231 -2.08 16.16 -33.09
N GLY A 232 -1.34 17.25 -33.33
CA GLY A 232 -1.75 18.29 -34.25
C GLY A 232 -2.16 17.67 -35.58
N PRO A 233 -3.04 18.34 -36.35
CA PRO A 233 -3.59 17.76 -37.56
C PRO A 233 -2.47 17.18 -38.41
N ILE A 234 -2.56 15.88 -38.74
CA ILE A 234 -1.68 15.24 -39.71
C ILE A 234 -1.93 15.99 -41.02
N ILE A 235 -1.04 16.93 -41.38
CA ILE A 235 -1.09 17.63 -42.65
C ILE A 235 -0.78 16.57 -43.71
N PRO A 236 -1.73 16.19 -44.58
CA PRO A 236 -1.43 15.26 -45.66
C PRO A 236 -0.35 15.89 -46.53
N ALA A 237 0.75 15.18 -46.74
CA ALA A 237 1.81 15.61 -47.64
C ALA A 237 1.19 15.98 -48.99
N ARG A 238 1.25 17.27 -49.33
CA ARG A 238 0.82 17.77 -50.64
C ARG A 238 1.70 17.08 -51.67
N LYS A 239 1.11 16.22 -52.51
CA LYS A 239 1.79 15.60 -53.64
C LYS A 239 2.36 16.69 -54.55
N TYR A 240 3.63 17.04 -54.35
CA TYR A 240 4.47 17.54 -55.42
C TYR A 240 5.11 16.33 -56.09
N GLY A 241 5.02 16.30 -57.42
CA GLY A 241 5.30 15.14 -58.24
C GLY A 241 6.70 14.58 -58.08
N ALA A 242 6.77 13.26 -58.21
CA ALA A 242 7.88 12.46 -58.73
C ALA A 242 9.32 12.92 -58.41
N ALA A 243 9.92 12.30 -57.40
CA ALA A 243 11.27 11.73 -57.48
C ALA A 243 11.50 10.80 -56.27
N GLU A 244 12.09 9.64 -56.54
CA GLU A 244 12.33 8.52 -55.60
C GLU A 244 13.38 8.87 -54.52
N GLY A 245 13.16 8.42 -53.27
CA GLY A 245 14.17 8.48 -52.18
C GLY A 245 13.56 8.21 -50.79
N PRO A 246 14.31 7.61 -49.84
CA PRO A 246 13.76 7.08 -48.59
C PRO A 246 13.33 8.19 -47.62
N LEU A 247 12.16 7.96 -47.01
CA LEU A 247 11.46 8.85 -46.06
C LEU A 247 12.35 9.24 -44.87
N ALA A 248 12.80 10.50 -44.85
CA ALA A 248 13.21 11.19 -43.64
C ALA A 248 12.02 12.01 -43.13
N PHE A 249 11.51 11.69 -41.94
CA PHE A 249 10.55 12.55 -41.23
C PHE A 249 11.30 13.78 -40.73
N VAL A 250 11.03 14.96 -41.31
CA VAL A 250 11.49 16.25 -40.80
C VAL A 250 10.38 16.84 -39.95
N LEU A 251 10.63 17.00 -38.65
CA LEU A 251 9.78 17.77 -37.74
C LEU A 251 9.89 19.26 -38.10
N GLY A 252 8.86 19.81 -38.76
CA GLY A 252 8.75 21.23 -39.02
C GLY A 252 7.97 21.93 -37.91
N TYR A 253 8.63 22.82 -37.18
CA TYR A 253 8.03 23.79 -36.25
C TYR A 253 7.77 25.10 -37.01
N ASP A 254 6.52 25.57 -37.05
CA ASP A 254 6.12 26.87 -37.63
C ASP A 254 5.41 27.70 -36.55
N PRO A 255 6.03 28.77 -36.01
CA PRO A 255 5.39 29.66 -35.07
C PRO A 255 4.75 30.86 -35.79
N LYS A 256 3.42 30.97 -35.69
CA LYS A 256 2.70 32.24 -35.78
C LYS A 256 1.77 32.41 -34.60
#